data_AF-A0A562LY21-F1
#
_entry.id   AF-A0A562LY21-F1
#
_cell.length_a   1.000
_cell.length_b   1.000
_cell.length_c   1.000
_cell.angle_alpha   90.00
_cell.angle_beta   90.00
_cell.angle_gamma   90.00
#
_symmetry.space_group_name_H-M   'P 1'
#
loop_
_entity.id
_entity.type
_entity.pdbx_description
1 polymer ?
#
loop_
_entity_poly.entity_id
_entity_poly.type
_entity_poly.pdbx_seq_one_letter_code
_entity_poly.pdbx_strand_id
1 'polypeptide(L)'
;MMSYLHKVKPVDQRFHEWVDNINKTERIDKSIIAFNFGLFESEEGFTMYLTGSKTFDKDDDDWATNIDFEPKQKYFSFGPEFLKDKDWQDILKYAESLVQSYVKSEDFKTSVFAQAIAITVGFDDGELTIIKSQ
;
A
#
# COMPACT_ATOMS: atom_id res chain seq x y z
N MET A 1 -13.48 38.22 -1.28
CA MET A 1 -12.53 37.32 -0.60
C MET A 1 -12.72 35.94 -1.20
N MET A 2 -11.94 35.59 -2.22
CA MET A 2 -12.04 34.26 -2.85
C MET A 2 -11.24 33.29 -1.99
N SER A 3 -11.90 32.48 -1.18
CA SER A 3 -11.22 31.35 -0.54
C SER A 3 -10.88 30.36 -1.66
N TYR A 4 -9.60 30.30 -2.01
CA TYR A 4 -9.07 29.20 -2.80
C TYR A 4 -9.12 27.96 -1.91
N LEU A 5 -10.25 27.24 -1.96
CA LEU A 5 -10.31 25.85 -1.50
C LEU A 5 -9.25 25.09 -2.30
N HIS A 6 -8.11 24.79 -1.68
CA HIS A 6 -7.21 23.77 -2.17
C HIS A 6 -8.04 22.48 -2.24
N LYS A 7 -8.46 22.08 -3.43
CA LYS A 7 -9.10 20.79 -3.63
C LYS A 7 -8.09 19.73 -3.21
N VAL A 8 -8.41 18.96 -2.19
CA VAL A 8 -7.63 17.79 -1.80
C VAL A 8 -7.54 16.88 -3.02
N LYS A 9 -6.33 16.44 -3.37
CA LYS A 9 -6.13 15.54 -4.51
C LYS A 9 -6.91 14.24 -4.29
N PRO A 10 -7.48 13.65 -5.36
CA PRO A 10 -8.09 12.31 -5.29
C PRO A 10 -7.15 11.28 -4.66
N VAL A 11 -7.73 10.28 -3.99
CA VAL A 11 -6.95 9.28 -3.23
C VAL A 11 -6.02 8.47 -4.14
N ASP A 12 -6.51 8.08 -5.32
CA ASP A 12 -5.74 7.38 -6.35
C ASP A 12 -4.50 8.19 -6.79
N GLN A 13 -4.67 9.49 -7.02
CA GLN A 13 -3.54 10.36 -7.35
C GLN A 13 -2.53 10.44 -6.19
N ARG A 14 -3.00 10.60 -4.95
CA ARG A 14 -2.11 10.66 -3.77
C ARG A 14 -1.40 9.33 -3.54
N PHE A 15 -2.07 8.21 -3.78
CA PHE A 15 -1.49 6.89 -3.69
C PHE A 15 -0.36 6.71 -4.72
N HIS A 16 -0.59 7.12 -5.97
CA HIS A 16 0.46 7.11 -7.00
C HIS A 16 1.66 7.98 -6.61
N GLU A 17 1.43 9.19 -6.10
CA GLU A 17 2.49 10.08 -5.62
C GLU A 17 3.27 9.48 -4.44
N TRP A 18 2.58 8.79 -3.53
CA TRP A 18 3.20 8.10 -2.39
C TRP A 18 4.11 6.95 -2.84
N VAL A 19 3.62 6.08 -3.73
CA VAL A 19 4.40 4.96 -4.28
C VAL A 19 5.57 5.45 -5.15
N ASP A 20 5.35 6.47 -5.97
CA ASP A 20 6.41 7.10 -6.79
C ASP A 20 7.50 7.74 -5.92
N ASN A 21 7.12 8.37 -4.81
CA ASN A 21 8.10 8.89 -3.86
C ASN A 21 8.97 7.76 -3.27
N ILE A 22 8.37 6.65 -2.86
CA ILE A 22 9.12 5.47 -2.37
C ILE A 22 10.09 4.96 -3.44
N ASN A 23 9.63 4.83 -4.69
CA ASN A 23 10.47 4.43 -5.82
C ASN A 23 11.69 5.33 -6.02
N LYS A 24 11.56 6.64 -5.75
CA LYS A 24 12.62 7.64 -5.95
C LYS A 24 13.57 7.75 -4.77
N THR A 25 13.08 7.54 -3.54
CA THR A 25 13.84 7.86 -2.33
C THR A 25 14.45 6.65 -1.65
N GLU A 26 13.85 5.47 -1.82
CA GLU A 26 14.29 4.27 -1.13
C GLU A 26 15.23 3.43 -2.00
N ARG A 27 16.15 2.73 -1.33
CA ARG A 27 16.99 1.70 -1.96
C ARG A 27 16.62 0.37 -1.33
N ILE A 28 15.96 -0.48 -2.10
CA ILE A 28 15.52 -1.79 -1.63
C ILE A 28 16.58 -2.83 -1.97
N ASP A 29 16.96 -3.61 -0.96
CA ASP A 29 17.85 -4.75 -1.13
C ASP A 29 17.16 -5.84 -1.99
N LYS A 30 17.91 -6.48 -2.90
CA LYS A 30 17.34 -7.51 -3.79
C LYS A 30 16.86 -8.77 -3.06
N SER A 31 17.26 -8.95 -1.80
CA SER A 31 16.74 -10.02 -0.95
C SER A 31 15.30 -9.77 -0.50
N ILE A 32 14.78 -8.54 -0.60
CA ILE A 32 13.37 -8.26 -0.35
C ILE A 32 12.57 -8.73 -1.56
N ILE A 33 11.76 -9.78 -1.36
CA ILE A 33 11.05 -10.47 -2.44
C ILE A 33 9.54 -10.31 -2.34
N ALA A 34 9.00 -9.93 -1.18
CA ALA A 34 7.57 -9.76 -0.97
C ALA A 34 7.26 -8.43 -0.30
N PHE A 35 6.11 -7.85 -0.64
CA PHE A 35 5.66 -6.57 -0.09
C PHE A 35 4.20 -6.65 0.36
N ASN A 36 3.93 -6.13 1.56
CA ASN A 36 2.57 -6.02 2.07
C ASN A 36 2.15 -4.54 2.12
N PHE A 37 1.03 -4.24 1.46
CA PHE A 37 0.30 -2.99 1.65
C PHE A 37 -0.72 -3.21 2.77
N GLY A 38 -0.24 -3.22 4.01
CA GLY A 38 -1.04 -3.49 5.20
C GLY A 38 -1.98 -2.34 5.54
N LEU A 39 -3.05 -2.64 6.28
CA LEU A 39 -4.08 -1.71 6.70
C LEU A 39 -4.31 -1.85 8.20
N PHE A 40 -4.53 -0.73 8.88
CA PHE A 40 -4.98 -0.73 10.26
C PHE A 40 -5.93 0.44 10.52
N GLU A 41 -6.70 0.34 11.60
CA GLU A 41 -7.53 1.43 12.10
C GLU A 41 -6.74 2.28 13.11
N SER A 42 -6.77 3.59 12.93
CA SER A 42 -6.17 4.59 13.80
C SER A 42 -7.25 5.56 14.30
N GLU A 43 -6.87 6.49 15.19
CA GLU A 43 -7.79 7.54 15.67
C GLU A 43 -8.33 8.43 14.54
N GLU A 44 -7.64 8.48 13.39
CA GLU A 44 -8.03 9.26 12.21
C GLU A 44 -8.82 8.43 11.18
N GLY A 45 -9.20 7.19 11.54
CA GLY A 45 -9.82 6.20 10.67
C GLY A 45 -8.80 5.24 10.08
N PHE A 46 -8.97 4.81 8.84
CA PHE A 46 -8.11 3.77 8.26
C PHE A 46 -6.81 4.32 7.66
N THR A 47 -5.71 3.58 7.83
CA THR A 47 -4.38 3.93 7.32
C THR A 47 -3.78 2.73 6.61
N MET A 48 -3.14 2.97 5.46
CA MET A 48 -2.33 1.97 4.76
C MET A 48 -0.86 2.16 5.13
N TYR A 49 -0.10 1.06 5.15
CA TYR A 49 1.35 1.10 5.24
C TYR A 49 2.01 0.15 4.24
N LEU A 50 3.32 0.29 4.05
CA LEU A 50 4.13 -0.62 3.24
C LEU A 50 5.24 -1.25 4.06
N THR A 51 5.35 -2.58 3.99
CA THR A 51 6.51 -3.35 4.47
C THR A 51 7.03 -4.26 3.36
N GLY A 52 8.27 -4.69 3.50
CA GLY A 52 8.89 -5.71 2.66
C GLY A 52 9.53 -6.82 3.48
N SER A 53 9.52 -8.04 2.95
CA SER A 53 10.07 -9.24 3.56
C SER A 53 10.99 -10.00 2.62
N LYS A 54 11.98 -10.70 3.20
CA LYS A 54 12.81 -11.68 2.47
C LYS A 54 12.14 -13.04 2.34
N THR A 55 11.01 -13.25 3.00
CA THR A 55 10.23 -14.49 2.94
C THR A 55 8.83 -14.22 2.38
N PHE A 56 8.21 -15.28 1.87
CA PHE A 56 6.83 -15.28 1.44
C PHE A 56 6.29 -16.69 1.60
N ASP A 57 5.14 -16.81 2.25
CA ASP A 57 4.34 -18.03 2.27
C ASP A 57 2.93 -17.65 1.83
N LYS A 58 2.42 -18.29 0.80
CA LYS A 58 1.08 -18.01 0.25
C LYS A 58 -0.04 -18.60 1.11
N ASP A 59 0.29 -19.54 1.98
CA ASP A 59 -0.65 -20.28 2.81
C ASP A 59 -0.54 -19.86 4.30
N ASP A 60 0.39 -18.96 4.63
CA ASP A 60 0.64 -18.44 5.98
C ASP A 60 0.97 -16.94 5.98
N ASP A 61 -0.05 -16.11 6.26
CA ASP A 61 0.03 -14.64 6.27
C ASP A 61 1.04 -14.08 7.29
N ASP A 62 1.50 -14.89 8.26
CA ASP A 62 2.52 -14.47 9.23
C ASP A 62 3.84 -14.06 8.55
N TRP A 63 4.07 -14.44 7.28
CA TRP A 63 5.19 -13.93 6.50
C TRP A 63 5.25 -12.39 6.51
N ALA A 64 4.11 -11.71 6.49
CA ALA A 64 4.02 -10.25 6.44
C ALA A 64 4.46 -9.57 7.76
N THR A 65 4.50 -10.33 8.85
CA THR A 65 5.01 -9.88 10.15
C THR A 65 6.55 -9.89 10.22
N ASN A 66 7.20 -10.64 9.31
CA ASN A 66 8.65 -10.67 9.17
C ASN A 66 9.13 -9.48 8.34
N ILE A 67 9.27 -8.33 9.00
CA ILE A 67 9.63 -7.06 8.36
C ILE A 67 11.16 -6.94 8.20
N ASP A 68 11.64 -7.10 6.97
CA ASP A 68 13.04 -6.89 6.58
C ASP A 68 13.29 -5.52 5.94
N PHE A 69 12.23 -4.84 5.51
CA PHE A 69 12.27 -3.51 4.91
C PHE A 69 11.04 -2.69 5.28
N GLU A 70 11.26 -1.43 5.64
CA GLU A 70 10.23 -0.41 5.76
C GLU A 70 10.72 0.89 5.12
N PRO A 71 9.96 1.51 4.20
CA PRO A 71 10.32 2.82 3.67
C PRO A 71 10.19 3.89 4.77
N LYS A 72 10.96 4.97 4.68
CA LYS A 72 10.91 6.06 5.68
C LYS A 72 9.54 6.71 5.76
N GLN A 73 8.84 6.80 4.62
CA GLN A 73 7.47 7.30 4.52
C GLN A 73 6.51 6.14 4.28
N LYS A 74 6.45 5.19 5.23
CA LYS A 74 5.64 3.97 5.09
C LYS A 74 4.15 4.17 5.18
N TYR A 75 3.66 5.25 5.79
CA TYR A 75 2.22 5.43 5.99
C TYR A 75 1.57 6.25 4.88
N PHE A 76 0.41 5.79 4.43
CA PHE A 76 -0.49 6.46 3.50
C PHE A 76 -1.84 6.69 4.17
N SER A 77 -2.21 7.96 4.33
CA SER A 77 -3.54 8.35 4.85
C SER A 77 -4.55 8.46 3.72
N PHE A 78 -5.71 7.81 3.87
CA PHE A 78 -6.84 8.00 2.96
C PHE A 78 -7.50 9.36 3.12
N GLY A 79 -7.32 10.02 4.28
CA GLY A 79 -7.85 11.34 4.59
C GLY A 79 -9.31 11.31 5.06
N PRO A 80 -9.68 12.15 6.04
CA PRO A 80 -10.95 12.05 6.76
C PRO A 80 -12.18 12.21 5.88
N GLU A 81 -12.11 13.07 4.85
CA GLU A 81 -13.24 13.29 3.94
C GLU A 81 -13.52 12.07 3.06
N PHE A 82 -12.48 11.33 2.65
CA PHE A 82 -12.69 10.10 1.87
C PHE A 82 -13.21 8.97 2.75
N LEU A 83 -12.74 8.91 4.00
CA LEU A 83 -13.14 7.89 4.97
C LEU A 83 -14.55 8.09 5.50
N LYS A 84 -15.15 9.27 5.27
CA LYS A 84 -16.51 9.56 5.68
C LYS A 84 -17.48 8.53 5.11
N ASP A 85 -18.29 7.96 6.00
CA ASP A 85 -19.31 6.95 5.69
C ASP A 85 -18.75 5.64 5.09
N LYS A 86 -17.47 5.32 5.31
CA LYS A 86 -16.84 4.05 4.91
C LYS A 86 -16.58 3.15 6.09
N ASP A 87 -16.88 1.87 5.93
CA ASP A 87 -16.44 0.83 6.85
C ASP A 87 -15.12 0.18 6.37
N TRP A 88 -14.61 -0.77 7.14
CA TRP A 88 -13.35 -1.44 6.83
C TRP A 88 -13.44 -2.25 5.52
N GLN A 89 -14.61 -2.82 5.19
CA GLN A 89 -14.79 -3.57 3.94
C GLN A 89 -14.70 -2.65 2.72
N ASP A 90 -15.27 -1.44 2.81
CA ASP A 90 -15.16 -0.43 1.77
C ASP A 90 -13.70 -0.01 1.55
N ILE A 91 -12.93 0.15 2.64
CA ILE A 91 -11.51 0.50 2.55
C ILE A 91 -10.68 -0.65 2.00
N LEU A 92 -10.91 -1.89 2.44
CA LEU A 92 -10.19 -3.06 1.92
C LEU A 92 -10.36 -3.18 0.40
N LYS A 93 -11.61 -3.16 -0.09
CA LYS A 93 -11.91 -3.24 -1.53
C LYS A 93 -11.27 -2.10 -2.33
N TYR A 94 -11.26 -0.90 -1.75
CA TYR A 94 -10.65 0.25 -2.40
C TYR A 94 -9.12 0.13 -2.44
N ALA A 95 -8.49 -0.29 -1.35
CA ALA A 95 -7.05 -0.54 -1.25
C ALA A 95 -6.60 -1.63 -2.23
N GLU A 96 -7.33 -2.75 -2.30
CA GLU A 96 -7.10 -3.82 -3.29
C GLU A 96 -7.16 -3.25 -4.71
N SER A 97 -8.16 -2.42 -5.00
CA SER A 97 -8.31 -1.79 -6.32
C SER A 97 -7.15 -0.83 -6.66
N LEU A 98 -6.67 -0.05 -5.69
CA LEU A 98 -5.51 0.84 -5.86
C LEU A 98 -4.24 0.05 -6.19
N VAL A 99 -3.91 -0.93 -5.34
CA VAL A 99 -2.69 -1.72 -5.50
C VAL A 99 -2.78 -2.59 -6.77
N GLN A 100 -3.94 -3.16 -7.07
CA GLN A 100 -4.16 -3.90 -8.31
C GLN A 100 -3.97 -3.03 -9.55
N SER A 101 -4.46 -1.79 -9.53
CA SER A 101 -4.28 -0.83 -10.63
C SER A 101 -2.82 -0.44 -10.79
N TYR A 102 -2.10 -0.24 -9.68
CA TYR A 102 -0.67 0.02 -9.70
C TYR A 102 0.13 -1.14 -10.27
N VAL A 103 -0.08 -2.38 -9.80
CA VAL A 103 0.61 -3.57 -10.30
C VAL A 103 0.40 -3.78 -11.81
N LYS A 104 -0.73 -3.33 -12.36
CA LYS A 104 -1.05 -3.39 -13.80
C LYS A 104 -0.49 -2.21 -14.61
N SER A 105 0.07 -1.18 -13.98
CA SER A 105 0.54 0.02 -14.67
C SER A 105 1.93 -0.16 -15.29
N GLU A 106 2.30 0.72 -16.22
CA GLU A 106 3.66 0.77 -16.77
C GLU A 106 4.68 1.21 -15.70
N ASP A 107 4.28 2.09 -14.78
CA ASP A 107 5.15 2.58 -13.69
C ASP A 107 5.63 1.43 -12.80
N PHE A 108 4.79 0.42 -12.57
CA PHE A 108 5.16 -0.77 -11.82
C PHE A 108 6.30 -1.55 -12.47
N LYS A 109 6.32 -1.67 -13.80
CA LYS A 109 7.33 -2.46 -14.52
C LYS A 109 8.74 -1.92 -14.35
N THR A 110 8.86 -0.61 -14.11
CA THR A 110 10.13 0.07 -13.85
C THR A 110 10.36 0.38 -12.37
N SER A 111 9.43 0.00 -11.50
CA SER A 111 9.48 0.28 -10.06
C SER A 111 10.49 -0.61 -9.33
N VAL A 112 10.83 -0.23 -8.10
CA VAL A 112 11.62 -1.07 -7.18
C VAL A 112 10.89 -2.36 -6.80
N PHE A 113 9.57 -2.43 -7.02
CA PHE A 113 8.72 -3.59 -6.74
C PHE A 113 8.58 -4.55 -7.93
N ALA A 114 9.10 -4.19 -9.11
CA ALA A 114 8.90 -4.97 -10.35
C ALA A 114 9.37 -6.43 -10.23
N GLN A 115 10.39 -6.68 -9.40
CA GLN A 115 10.98 -8.00 -9.17
C GLN A 115 10.34 -8.75 -8.00
N ALA A 116 9.35 -8.17 -7.32
CA ALA A 116 8.67 -8.84 -6.23
C ALA A 116 8.02 -10.15 -6.71
N ILE A 117 8.25 -11.22 -5.96
CA ILE A 117 7.54 -12.47 -6.18
C ILE A 117 6.10 -12.32 -5.70
N ALA A 118 5.86 -11.60 -4.60
CA ALA A 118 4.53 -11.41 -4.02
C ALA A 118 4.23 -9.96 -3.63
N ILE A 119 2.98 -9.55 -3.85
CA ILE A 119 2.42 -8.27 -3.35
C ILE A 119 1.04 -8.56 -2.78
N THR A 120 0.81 -8.16 -1.53
CA THR A 120 -0.44 -8.37 -0.81
C THR A 120 -1.06 -7.06 -0.32
N VAL A 121 -2.34 -7.12 0.03
CA VAL A 121 -3.11 -6.07 0.70
C VAL A 121 -3.96 -6.74 1.77
N GLY A 122 -4.06 -6.17 2.96
CA GLY A 122 -4.98 -6.68 3.98
C GLY A 122 -4.89 -5.91 5.28
N PHE A 123 -5.86 -6.13 6.17
CA PHE A 123 -5.84 -5.58 7.52
C PHE A 123 -4.98 -6.42 8.46
N ASP A 124 -4.36 -5.78 9.46
CA ASP A 124 -3.52 -6.47 10.45
C ASP A 124 -4.26 -7.61 11.20
N ASP A 125 -5.56 -7.44 11.42
CA ASP A 125 -6.44 -8.44 12.06
C ASP A 125 -7.25 -9.27 11.03
N GLY A 126 -6.89 -9.20 9.75
CA GLY A 126 -7.62 -9.83 8.64
C GLY A 126 -6.76 -10.74 7.77
N GLU A 127 -7.38 -11.31 6.73
CA GLU A 127 -6.69 -12.10 5.71
C GLU A 127 -5.99 -11.19 4.69
N LEU A 128 -4.86 -11.63 4.15
CA LEU A 128 -4.16 -10.93 3.07
C LEU A 128 -4.66 -11.37 1.70
N THR A 129 -5.12 -10.40 0.91
CA THR A 129 -5.39 -10.61 -0.52
C THR A 129 -4.09 -10.53 -1.31
N ILE A 130 -3.74 -11.63 -1.99
CA ILE A 130 -2.62 -11.67 -2.93
C ILE A 130 -3.01 -10.97 -4.24
N ILE A 131 -2.38 -9.82 -4.50
CA ILE A 131 -2.58 -9.03 -5.73
C ILE A 131 -1.66 -9.50 -6.85
N LYS A 132 -0.46 -9.96 -6.49
CA LYS A 132 0.54 -10.52 -7.40
C LYS A 132 1.25 -11.66 -6.69
N SER A 133 1.41 -12.78 -7.38
CA SER A 133 2.33 -13.86 -7.03
C SER A 133 3.02 -14.40 -8.29
N GLN A 134 4.19 -15.03 -8.15
CA GLN A 134 4.91 -15.75 -9.21
C GLN A 134 5.13 -17.21 -8.80
#